data_AF-A0A0K9XUJ5-F1
#
_entry.id   AF-A0A0K9XUJ5-F1
#
_cell.length_a   1.000
_cell.length_b   1.000
_cell.length_c   1.000
_cell.angle_alpha   90.00
_cell.angle_beta   90.00
_cell.angle_gamma   90.00
#
_symmetry.space_group_name_H-M   'P 1'
#
loop_
_entity.id
_entity.type
_entity.pdbx_description
1 polymer ?
#
loop_
_entity_poly.entity_id
_entity_poly.type
_entity_poly.pdbx_seq_one_letter_code
_entity_poly.pdbx_strand_id
1 'polypeptide(L)'
;MYGLLGAYISYYYSEFWNKRKKIAFFIAVFLFVLYYVIDIKESFFVRNFVFTLTSVTILLFLPFLGSLKKNSSIFFKPITYLSLISYSLYLVNSILIKYIEEFINWDKIMAVAKINYSLNIKWTFALLFNFFLSWLLSIVVSILIYKYFEIPTTNYIRKKIV
;
A
#
# COMPACT_ATOMS: atom_id res chain seq x y z
N MET A 1 8.36 11.29 -2.63
CA MET A 1 8.79 12.29 -3.64
C MET A 1 9.15 11.67 -4.99
N TYR A 2 9.72 10.45 -5.05
CA TYR A 2 10.06 9.80 -6.31
C TYR A 2 8.89 9.57 -7.28
N GLY A 3 7.64 9.48 -6.78
CA GLY A 3 6.46 9.42 -7.64
C GLY A 3 6.28 10.63 -8.56
N LEU A 4 6.54 11.86 -8.07
CA LEU A 4 6.48 13.08 -8.89
C LEU A 4 7.56 13.05 -9.97
N LEU A 5 8.77 12.62 -9.60
CA LEU A 5 9.88 12.44 -10.53
C LEU A 5 9.54 11.39 -11.59
N GLY A 6 8.92 10.27 -11.21
CA GLY A 6 8.43 9.26 -12.15
C GLY A 6 7.39 9.82 -13.11
N ALA A 7 6.42 10.59 -12.62
CA ALA A 7 5.43 11.26 -13.44
C ALA A 7 6.08 12.22 -14.45
N TYR A 8 7.02 13.05 -13.98
CA TYR A 8 7.80 13.96 -14.83
C TYR A 8 8.55 13.22 -15.94
N ILE A 9 9.31 12.17 -15.61
CA ILE A 9 10.05 11.39 -16.60
C ILE A 9 9.09 10.70 -17.58
N SER A 10 8.00 10.12 -17.08
CA SER A 10 7.02 9.45 -17.93
C SER A 10 6.35 10.39 -18.94
N TYR A 11 6.15 11.65 -18.56
CA TYR A 11 5.50 12.67 -19.39
C TYR A 11 6.47 13.26 -20.42
N TYR A 12 7.63 13.75 -19.99
CA TYR A 12 8.58 14.45 -20.88
C TYR A 12 9.54 13.53 -21.62
N TYR A 13 9.84 12.34 -21.07
CA TYR A 13 10.81 11.38 -21.63
C TYR A 13 10.17 10.01 -21.83
N SER A 14 8.98 9.98 -22.43
CA SER A 14 8.16 8.78 -22.61
C SER A 14 8.86 7.67 -23.42
N GLU A 15 9.66 8.02 -24.42
CA GLU A 15 10.45 7.05 -25.19
C GLU A 15 11.50 6.34 -24.32
N PHE A 16 12.24 7.11 -23.52
CA PHE A 16 13.22 6.56 -22.57
C PHE A 16 12.54 5.65 -21.54
N TRP A 17 11.42 6.13 -20.98
CA TRP A 17 10.61 5.42 -19.99
C TRP A 17 10.15 4.05 -20.52
N ASN A 18 9.60 4.03 -21.74
CA ASN A 18 9.06 2.82 -22.35
C ASN A 18 10.15 1.86 -22.86
N LYS A 19 11.25 2.38 -23.44
CA LYS A 19 12.35 1.57 -23.97
C LYS A 19 13.05 0.76 -22.87
N ARG A 20 13.20 1.35 -21.67
CA ARG A 20 13.94 0.74 -20.55
C ARG A 20 13.08 -0.04 -19.56
N LYS A 21 11.78 -0.18 -19.81
CA LYS A 21 10.83 -0.76 -18.84
C LYS A 21 11.19 -2.14 -18.31
N LYS A 22 11.72 -3.04 -19.18
CA LYS A 22 12.13 -4.39 -18.76
C LYS A 22 13.39 -4.35 -17.90
N ILE A 23 14.37 -3.54 -18.29
CA ILE A 23 15.62 -3.36 -17.52
C ILE A 23 15.30 -2.78 -16.15
N ALA A 24 14.48 -1.72 -16.11
CA ALA A 24 14.03 -1.10 -14.87
C ALA A 24 13.31 -2.12 -13.96
N PHE A 25 12.44 -2.98 -14.53
CA PHE A 25 11.77 -4.04 -13.78
C PHE A 25 12.75 -5.04 -13.16
N PHE A 26 13.73 -5.56 -13.91
CA PHE A 26 14.71 -6.50 -13.36
C PHE A 26 15.58 -5.87 -12.27
N ILE A 27 15.99 -4.61 -12.45
CA ILE A 27 16.70 -3.87 -11.41
C ILE A 27 15.80 -3.69 -10.18
N ALA A 28 14.52 -3.35 -10.36
CA ALA A 28 13.58 -3.21 -9.26
C ALA A 28 13.41 -4.52 -8.47
N VAL A 29 13.26 -5.66 -9.17
CA VAL A 29 13.19 -6.99 -8.55
C VAL A 29 14.48 -7.30 -7.78
N PHE A 30 15.63 -7.02 -8.37
CA PHE A 30 16.91 -7.22 -7.69
C PHE A 30 17.03 -6.38 -6.41
N LEU A 31 16.70 -5.08 -6.47
CA LEU A 31 16.73 -4.20 -5.30
C LEU A 31 15.68 -4.62 -4.25
N PHE A 32 14.53 -5.13 -4.68
CA PHE A 32 13.49 -5.66 -3.80
C PHE A 32 13.97 -6.91 -3.05
N VAL A 33 14.61 -7.86 -3.74
CA VAL A 33 15.19 -9.05 -3.09
C VAL A 33 16.33 -8.65 -2.16
N LEU A 34 17.21 -7.75 -2.61
CA LEU A 34 18.33 -7.23 -1.82
C LEU A 34 17.85 -6.56 -0.52
N TYR A 35 16.72 -5.84 -0.55
CA TYR A 35 16.11 -5.28 0.65
C TYR A 35 15.79 -6.34 1.73
N TYR A 36 15.37 -7.55 1.34
CA TYR A 36 15.07 -8.64 2.28
C TYR A 36 16.30 -9.46 2.70
N VAL A 37 17.35 -9.46 1.89
CA VAL A 37 18.59 -10.21 2.17
C VAL A 37 19.54 -9.43 3.08
N ILE A 38 19.52 -8.10 3.02
CA ILE A 38 20.36 -7.27 3.89
C ILE A 38 19.83 -7.36 5.31
N ASP A 39 20.67 -7.86 6.22
CA ASP A 39 20.42 -7.81 7.66
C ASP A 39 20.53 -6.36 8.13
N ILE A 40 19.37 -5.70 8.26
CA ILE A 40 19.24 -4.32 8.70
C ILE A 40 19.41 -4.28 10.23
N LYS A 41 20.60 -4.62 10.72
CA LYS A 41 20.96 -4.31 12.11
C LYS A 41 20.95 -2.79 12.29
N GLU A 42 20.50 -2.35 13.46
CA GLU A 42 20.05 -0.99 13.78
C GLU A 42 21.14 0.12 13.70
N SER A 43 21.82 0.27 12.57
CA SER A 43 22.62 1.47 12.33
C SER A 43 21.75 2.57 11.75
N PHE A 44 21.96 3.80 12.24
CA PHE A 44 21.31 5.00 11.72
C PHE A 44 21.47 5.15 10.20
N PHE A 45 22.61 4.74 9.67
CA PHE A 45 22.92 4.76 8.24
C PHE A 45 21.98 3.86 7.43
N VAL A 46 21.72 2.64 7.91
CA VAL A 46 20.85 1.69 7.21
C VAL A 46 19.39 2.18 7.20
N ARG A 47 18.91 2.80 8.28
CA ARG A 47 17.54 3.37 8.33
C ARG A 47 17.31 4.44 7.26
N ASN A 48 18.27 5.34 7.06
CA ASN A 48 18.15 6.39 6.04
C ASN A 48 18.23 5.82 4.60
N PHE A 49 19.08 4.81 4.39
CA PHE A 49 19.23 4.21 3.07
C PHE A 49 18.02 3.38 2.66
N VAL A 50 17.37 2.69 3.59
CA VAL A 50 16.19 1.85 3.34
C VAL A 50 15.02 2.63 2.73
N PHE A 51 14.72 3.83 3.23
CA PHE A 51 13.64 4.65 2.66
C PHE A 51 13.93 5.11 1.23
N THR A 52 15.19 5.43 0.95
CA THR A 52 15.64 5.78 -0.40
C THR A 52 15.57 4.58 -1.32
N LEU A 53 16.10 3.43 -0.88
CA LEU A 53 16.11 2.18 -1.62
C LEU A 53 14.69 1.76 -1.99
N THR A 54 13.78 1.70 -1.02
CA THR A 54 12.37 1.35 -1.25
C THR A 54 11.70 2.30 -2.25
N SER A 55 11.95 3.60 -2.14
CA SER A 55 11.39 4.58 -3.07
C SER A 55 11.93 4.45 -4.49
N VAL A 56 13.23 4.19 -4.66
CA VAL A 56 13.87 3.95 -5.97
C VAL A 56 13.38 2.64 -6.57
N THR A 57 13.26 1.58 -5.76
CA THR A 57 12.69 0.31 -6.17
C THR A 57 11.29 0.49 -6.72
N ILE A 58 10.41 1.22 -6.01
CA ILE A 58 9.06 1.52 -6.49
C ILE A 58 9.09 2.32 -7.80
N LEU A 59 9.92 3.37 -7.90
CA LEU A 59 10.08 4.18 -9.12
C LEU A 59 10.44 3.31 -10.33
N LEU A 60 11.35 2.34 -10.18
CA LEU A 60 11.81 1.46 -11.24
C LEU A 60 10.78 0.40 -11.65
N PHE A 61 9.81 0.08 -10.78
CA PHE A 61 8.66 -0.77 -11.15
C PHE A 61 7.66 -0.04 -12.07
N LEU A 62 7.51 1.28 -11.92
CA LEU A 62 6.46 2.07 -12.58
C LEU A 62 6.45 1.96 -14.13
N PRO A 63 7.58 2.01 -14.86
CA PRO A 63 7.55 1.94 -16.32
C PRO A 63 6.97 0.62 -16.87
N PHE A 64 7.24 -0.49 -16.19
CA PHE A 64 6.72 -1.80 -16.59
C PHE A 64 5.25 -1.94 -16.22
N LEU A 65 4.92 -1.69 -14.95
CA LEU A 65 3.56 -1.83 -14.43
C LEU A 65 2.57 -0.89 -15.11
N GLY A 66 2.98 0.35 -15.38
CA GLY A 66 2.15 1.32 -16.11
C GLY A 66 1.92 0.95 -17.58
N SER A 67 2.77 0.10 -18.17
CA SER A 67 2.60 -0.39 -19.54
C SER A 67 1.71 -1.64 -19.65
N LEU A 68 1.30 -2.22 -18.52
CA LEU A 68 0.35 -3.34 -18.50
C LEU A 68 -1.00 -2.84 -19.01
N LYS A 69 -1.39 -3.30 -20.19
CA LYS A 69 -2.67 -2.93 -20.80
C LYS A 69 -3.82 -3.39 -19.89
N LYS A 70 -4.85 -2.55 -19.77
CA LYS A 70 -6.18 -2.96 -19.31
C LYS A 70 -6.78 -3.95 -20.30
N ASN A 71 -6.29 -5.19 -20.33
CA ASN A 71 -7.10 -6.25 -20.90
C ASN A 71 -8.32 -6.41 -20.00
N SER A 72 -9.47 -6.73 -20.60
CA SER A 72 -10.78 -6.94 -19.96
C SER A 72 -10.81 -8.11 -18.96
N SER A 73 -9.65 -8.55 -18.45
CA SER A 73 -9.55 -9.68 -17.55
C SER A 73 -10.19 -9.33 -16.20
N ILE A 74 -10.88 -10.33 -15.65
CA ILE A 74 -11.58 -10.22 -14.36
C ILE A 74 -10.62 -9.85 -13.22
N PHE A 75 -9.32 -10.14 -13.37
CA PHE A 75 -8.28 -9.88 -12.38
C PHE A 75 -7.87 -8.40 -12.27
N PHE A 76 -7.99 -7.60 -13.34
CA PHE A 76 -7.65 -6.18 -13.28
C PHE A 76 -8.72 -5.33 -12.60
N LYS A 77 -9.97 -5.81 -12.53
CA LYS A 77 -11.07 -5.07 -11.90
C LYS A 77 -10.82 -4.81 -10.41
N PRO A 78 -10.54 -5.82 -9.55
CA PRO A 78 -10.22 -5.59 -8.15
C PRO A 78 -9.02 -4.67 -7.95
N ILE A 79 -7.96 -4.85 -8.74
CA ILE A 79 -6.75 -4.01 -8.67
C ILE A 79 -7.08 -2.55 -8.99
N THR A 80 -7.90 -2.31 -10.02
CA THR A 80 -8.32 -0.96 -10.41
C THR A 80 -9.19 -0.33 -9.32
N TYR A 81 -10.15 -1.08 -8.75
CA TYR A 81 -10.98 -0.58 -7.66
C TYR A 81 -10.16 -0.25 -6.41
N LEU A 82 -9.24 -1.14 -5.99
CA LEU A 82 -8.33 -0.88 -4.88
C LEU A 82 -7.45 0.34 -5.14
N SER A 83 -6.96 0.51 -6.38
CA SER A 83 -6.18 1.69 -6.76
C SER A 83 -6.98 2.98 -6.66
N LEU A 84 -8.25 2.98 -7.08
CA LEU A 84 -9.13 4.16 -6.99
C LEU A 84 -9.41 4.55 -5.54
N ILE A 85 -9.69 3.58 -4.67
CA ILE A 85 -9.98 3.87 -3.25
C ILE A 85 -8.73 4.00 -2.39
N SER A 86 -7.53 3.80 -2.95
CA SER A 86 -6.27 3.67 -2.18
C SER A 86 -5.98 4.87 -1.27
N TYR A 87 -6.31 6.08 -1.71
CA TYR A 87 -6.16 7.29 -0.90
C TYR A 87 -7.09 7.26 0.32
N SER A 88 -8.38 7.04 0.09
CA SER A 88 -9.37 6.87 1.15
C SER A 88 -9.05 5.68 2.06
N LEU A 89 -8.48 4.60 1.52
CA LEU A 89 -8.04 3.41 2.26
C LEU A 89 -6.90 3.70 3.20
N TYR A 90 -5.87 4.40 2.73
CA TYR A 90 -4.76 4.81 3.58
C TYR A 90 -5.22 5.64 4.78
N LEU A 91 -6.09 6.64 4.53
CA LEU A 91 -6.60 7.51 5.60
C LEU A 91 -7.45 6.75 6.62
N VAL A 92 -8.39 5.94 6.13
CA VAL A 92 -9.33 5.19 6.97
C VAL A 92 -8.63 4.11 7.79
N ASN A 93 -7.69 3.39 7.18
CA ASN A 93 -7.08 2.23 7.80
C ASN A 93 -6.35 2.60 9.10
N SER A 94 -5.56 3.67 9.11
CA SER A 94 -4.87 4.13 10.32
C SER A 94 -5.83 4.55 11.43
N ILE A 95 -6.95 5.17 11.08
CA ILE A 95 -7.96 5.63 12.05
C ILE A 95 -8.72 4.44 12.63
N LEU A 96 -9.18 3.52 11.77
CA LEU A 96 -9.91 2.33 12.21
C LEU A 96 -9.05 1.42 13.08
N ILE A 97 -7.79 1.17 12.70
CA ILE A 97 -6.88 0.36 13.51
C ILE A 97 -6.72 0.99 14.90
N LYS A 98 -6.49 2.30 14.98
CA LYS A 98 -6.38 3.01 16.26
C LYS A 98 -7.62 2.82 17.13
N TYR A 99 -8.82 3.02 16.58
CA TYR A 99 -10.05 2.84 17.37
C TYR A 99 -10.26 1.38 17.78
N ILE A 100 -10.02 0.43 16.89
CA ILE A 100 -10.10 -1.00 17.21
C ILE A 100 -9.13 -1.34 18.36
N GLU A 101 -7.91 -0.79 18.33
CA GLU A 101 -6.93 -0.97 19.39
C GLU A 101 -7.37 -0.36 20.72
N GLU A 102 -8.08 0.77 20.73
CA GLU A 102 -8.65 1.37 21.94
C GLU A 102 -9.81 0.55 22.52
N PHE A 103 -10.63 -0.08 21.66
CA PHE A 103 -11.72 -0.97 22.08
C PHE A 103 -11.22 -2.33 22.58
N ILE A 104 -10.05 -2.76 22.14
CA ILE A 104 -9.44 -4.03 22.53
C ILE A 104 -8.48 -3.80 23.71
N ASN A 105 -8.74 -4.45 24.84
CA ASN A 105 -7.81 -4.41 25.96
C ASN A 105 -6.59 -5.32 25.69
N TRP A 106 -5.58 -4.77 25.02
CA TRP A 106 -4.35 -5.48 24.66
C TRP A 106 -3.55 -5.98 25.87
N ASP A 107 -3.65 -5.30 27.02
CA ASP A 107 -2.96 -5.73 28.25
C ASP A 107 -3.49 -7.07 28.74
N LYS A 108 -4.81 -7.26 28.70
CA LYS A 108 -5.42 -8.57 29.00
C LYS A 108 -5.01 -9.65 27.99
N ILE A 109 -4.89 -9.29 26.71
CA ILE A 109 -4.48 -10.22 25.65
C ILE A 109 -3.02 -10.63 25.83
N MET A 110 -2.11 -9.68 26.08
CA MET A 110 -0.69 -9.94 26.28
C MET A 110 -0.41 -10.69 27.58
N ALA A 111 -1.13 -10.38 28.67
CA ALA A 111 -1.00 -11.09 29.93
C ALA A 111 -1.37 -12.59 29.80
N VAL A 112 -2.44 -12.90 29.08
CA VAL A 112 -2.88 -14.28 28.84
C VAL A 112 -1.98 -15.00 27.82
N ALA A 113 -1.53 -14.32 26.77
CA ALA A 113 -0.62 -14.88 25.77
C ALA A 113 0.76 -15.25 26.35
N LYS A 114 1.29 -14.46 27.31
CA LYS A 114 2.55 -14.78 28.00
C LYS A 114 2.48 -16.05 28.85
N ILE A 115 1.32 -16.37 29.41
CA ILE A 115 1.11 -17.55 30.27
C ILE A 115 0.96 -18.83 29.45
N ASN A 116 0.35 -18.74 28.26
CA ASN A 116 0.12 -19.86 27.36
C ASN A 116 0.78 -19.61 25.99
N TYR A 117 2.12 -19.69 25.93
CA TYR A 117 2.89 -19.67 24.68
C TYR A 117 2.66 -20.88 23.76
N SER A 118 1.67 -21.72 24.07
CA SER A 118 1.11 -22.66 23.12
C SER A 118 0.17 -21.89 22.18
N LEU A 119 0.48 -21.91 20.87
CA LEU A 119 -0.40 -21.47 19.79
C LEU A 119 -1.71 -22.26 19.83
N ASN A 120 -2.59 -21.91 20.77
CA ASN A 120 -3.88 -22.54 20.91
C ASN A 120 -4.73 -22.08 19.73
N ILE A 121 -5.34 -23.03 19.02
CA ILE A 121 -6.07 -22.82 17.75
C ILE A 121 -7.06 -21.64 17.84
N LYS A 122 -7.64 -21.42 19.03
CA LYS A 122 -8.62 -20.36 19.32
C LYS A 122 -8.02 -18.95 19.23
N TRP A 123 -6.77 -18.75 19.66
CA TRP A 123 -6.13 -17.43 19.66
C TRP A 123 -5.65 -17.03 18.28
N THR A 124 -5.06 -17.97 17.53
CA THR A 124 -4.70 -17.74 16.13
C THR A 124 -5.92 -17.38 15.31
N PHE A 125 -7.06 -18.05 15.56
CA PHE A 125 -8.33 -17.69 14.93
C PHE A 125 -8.80 -16.29 15.30
N ALA A 126 -8.77 -15.91 16.59
CA ALA A 126 -9.17 -14.57 17.02
C ALA A 126 -8.33 -13.45 16.39
N LEU A 127 -7.01 -13.66 16.28
CA LEU A 127 -6.10 -12.70 15.62
C LEU A 127 -6.38 -12.59 14.12
N LEU A 128 -6.52 -13.72 13.42
CA LEU A 128 -6.87 -13.73 12.00
C LEU A 128 -8.24 -13.07 11.76
N PHE A 129 -9.22 -13.36 12.61
CA PHE A 129 -10.54 -12.76 12.54
C PHE A 129 -10.47 -11.23 12.67
N ASN A 130 -9.77 -10.72 13.69
CA ASN A 130 -9.58 -9.28 13.88
C ASN A 130 -8.83 -8.64 12.69
N PHE A 131 -7.81 -9.31 12.15
CA PHE A 131 -7.08 -8.82 10.98
C PHE A 131 -7.96 -8.72 9.73
N PHE A 132 -8.74 -9.77 9.42
CA PHE A 132 -9.63 -9.72 8.26
C PHE A 132 -10.79 -8.74 8.47
N LEU A 133 -11.32 -8.65 9.69
CA LEU A 133 -12.40 -7.73 10.01
C LEU A 133 -11.95 -6.27 9.88
N SER A 134 -10.75 -5.93 10.37
CA SER A 134 -10.22 -4.57 10.23
C SER A 134 -10.01 -4.18 8.77
N TRP A 135 -9.42 -5.07 7.96
CA TRP A 135 -9.26 -4.84 6.52
C TRP A 135 -10.59 -4.70 5.79
N LEU A 136 -11.57 -5.55 6.11
CA LEU A 136 -12.89 -5.50 5.49
C LEU A 136 -13.61 -4.19 5.83
N LEU A 137 -13.59 -3.77 7.10
CA LEU A 137 -14.17 -2.50 7.54
C LEU A 137 -13.46 -1.32 6.86
N SER A 138 -12.13 -1.33 6.80
CA SER A 138 -11.34 -0.30 6.10
C SER A 138 -11.77 -0.17 4.65
N ILE A 139 -11.84 -1.29 3.91
CA ILE A 139 -12.25 -1.28 2.49
C ILE A 139 -13.68 -0.73 2.34
N VAL A 140 -14.63 -1.17 3.16
CA VAL A 140 -16.03 -0.72 3.09
C VAL A 140 -16.13 0.78 3.35
N VAL A 141 -15.54 1.28 4.44
CA VAL A 141 -15.59 2.71 4.78
C VAL A 141 -14.89 3.55 3.71
N SER A 142 -13.77 3.09 3.18
CA SER A 142 -13.07 3.80 2.10
C SER A 142 -13.87 3.86 0.81
N ILE A 143 -14.65 2.83 0.48
CA ILE A 143 -15.58 2.87 -0.66
C ILE A 143 -16.66 3.93 -0.44
N LEU A 144 -17.21 4.03 0.78
CA LEU A 144 -18.22 5.04 1.12
C LEU A 144 -17.64 6.45 0.98
N ILE A 145 -16.46 6.71 1.56
CA ILE A 145 -15.80 8.02 1.46
C ILE A 145 -15.47 8.35 0.00
N TYR A 146 -14.89 7.41 -0.75
CA TYR A 146 -14.58 7.60 -2.17
C TYR A 146 -15.83 8.00 -2.97
N LYS A 147 -16.94 7.27 -2.79
CA LYS A 147 -18.17 7.47 -3.55
C LYS A 147 -18.93 8.74 -3.15
N TYR A 148 -19.05 9.02 -1.86
CA TYR A 148 -19.92 10.08 -1.33
C TYR A 148 -19.19 11.39 -1.04
N PHE A 149 -17.87 11.38 -0.87
CA PHE A 149 -17.10 12.58 -0.56
C PHE A 149 -16.09 12.93 -1.65
N GLU A 150 -15.23 12.00 -2.05
CA GLU A 150 -14.12 12.26 -2.97
C GLU A 150 -14.61 12.62 -4.39
N ILE A 151 -15.50 11.79 -4.96
CA ILE A 151 -16.07 12.03 -6.29
C ILE A 151 -16.89 13.35 -6.33
N PRO A 152 -17.85 13.61 -5.41
CA PRO A 152 -18.64 14.84 -5.47
C PRO A 152 -17.80 16.10 -5.30
N THR A 153 -16.83 16.09 -4.39
CA THR A 153 -15.95 17.24 -4.14
C THR A 153 -15.07 17.54 -5.36
N THR A 154 -14.47 16.50 -5.95
CA THR A 154 -13.64 16.65 -7.15
C THR A 154 -14.44 17.18 -8.34
N ASN A 155 -15.66 16.67 -8.54
CA ASN A 155 -16.55 17.14 -9.59
C ASN A 155 -17.02 18.58 -9.36
N TYR A 156 -17.27 18.96 -8.11
CA TYR A 156 -17.64 20.33 -7.75
C TYR A 156 -16.51 21.32 -8.07
N ILE A 157 -15.27 21.00 -7.68
CA ILE A 157 -14.10 21.84 -7.96
C ILE A 157 -13.86 21.97 -9.46
N ARG A 158 -13.93 20.86 -10.21
CA ARG A 158 -13.75 20.87 -11.67
C ARG A 158 -14.72 21.80 -12.38
N LYS A 159 -15.99 21.85 -11.95
CA LYS A 159 -17.00 22.75 -12.52
C LYS A 159 -16.75 24.24 -12.25
N LYS A 160 -15.93 24.60 -11.27
CA LYS A 160 -15.60 26.01 -10.96
C LYS A 160 -14.37 26.54 -11.71
N ILE A 161 -13.51 25.63 -12.20
CA ILE A 161 -12.25 25.98 -12.87
C ILE A 161 -12.45 26.10 -14.39
N VAL A 162 -13.48 25.44 -14.93
CA VAL A 162 -13.94 25.56 -16.33
C VAL A 162 -15.00 26.63 -16.43
#